data_AF-A0A8W8LMR0-F1
#
_entry.id   AF-A0A8W8LMR0-F1
#
_cell.length_a   1.000
_cell.length_b   1.000
_cell.length_c   1.000
_cell.angle_alpha   90.00
_cell.angle_beta   90.00
_cell.angle_gamma   90.00
#
_symmetry.space_group_name_H-M   'P 1'
#
loop_
_entity.id
_entity.type
_entity.pdbx_description
1 polymer ?
#
loop_
_entity_poly.entity_id
_entity_poly.type
_entity_poly.pdbx_seq_one_letter_code
_entity_poly.pdbx_strand_id
1 'polypeptide(L)'
;MTVNELQSLSQMISEKWRNLIGFWILGLCNNFAYVIMLSAAHDILKDQEQKDHVGSHNTTTTPAPVNESYLECNEISTGAILLADILPTLIIKLTAPFFILHLSYRIRVLTCVLFSLASFLVVSYSTGIWMSIIGVVCASISGGLGETTYFAFSSFFEKNVISAYSSGTGGAGIFGALSYAGLTSAGLSPRKTLLVMTIIPALMFIR
;
A
#
# COMPACT_ATOMS: atom_id res chain seq x y z
N MET A 1 48.05 3.08 -11.36
CA MET A 1 46.71 2.49 -11.50
C MET A 1 46.69 1.74 -12.83
N THR A 2 46.65 0.41 -12.79
CA THR A 2 46.67 -0.43 -13.99
C THR A 2 45.27 -0.52 -14.61
N VAL A 3 45.17 -0.86 -15.90
CA VAL A 3 43.88 -1.02 -16.60
C VAL A 3 42.95 -2.02 -15.88
N ASN A 4 43.54 -3.06 -15.29
CA ASN A 4 42.82 -4.07 -14.50
C ASN A 4 42.23 -3.48 -13.20
N GLU A 5 42.90 -2.54 -12.55
CA GLU A 5 42.37 -1.83 -11.37
C GLU A 5 41.24 -0.86 -11.75
N LEU A 6 41.32 -0.21 -12.91
CA LEU A 6 40.23 0.63 -13.42
C LEU A 6 38.98 -0.19 -13.77
N GLN A 7 39.16 -1.36 -14.38
CA GLN A 7 38.04 -2.27 -14.66
C GLN A 7 37.40 -2.81 -13.38
N SER A 8 38.19 -3.21 -12.38
CA SER A 8 37.65 -3.68 -11.09
C SER A 8 36.93 -2.58 -10.32
N LEU A 9 37.45 -1.34 -10.33
CA LEU A 9 36.76 -0.17 -9.77
C LEU A 9 35.44 0.11 -10.50
N SER A 10 35.42 0.05 -11.83
CA SER A 10 34.20 0.26 -12.61
C SER A 10 33.13 -0.80 -12.31
N GLN A 11 33.53 -2.06 -12.15
CA GLN A 11 32.62 -3.14 -11.77
C GLN A 11 32.08 -2.91 -10.36
N MET A 12 32.94 -2.61 -9.38
CA MET A 12 32.49 -2.32 -8.00
C MET A 12 31.52 -1.13 -7.94
N ILE A 13 31.75 -0.08 -8.74
CA ILE A 13 30.83 1.07 -8.82
C ILE A 13 29.49 0.66 -9.44
N SER A 14 29.51 -0.11 -10.52
CA SER A 14 28.30 -0.60 -11.19
C SER A 14 27.44 -1.49 -10.28
N GLU A 15 28.08 -2.42 -9.55
CA GLU A 15 27.44 -3.28 -8.56
C GLU A 15 26.77 -2.47 -7.44
N LYS A 16 27.48 -1.46 -6.92
CA LYS A 16 26.96 -0.55 -5.87
C LYS A 16 25.74 0.22 -6.36
N TRP A 17 25.81 0.81 -7.56
CA TRP A 17 24.69 1.54 -8.15
C TRP A 17 23.48 0.65 -8.42
N ARG A 18 23.69 -0.58 -8.92
CA ARG A 18 22.60 -1.52 -9.14
C ARG A 18 21.89 -1.88 -7.83
N ASN A 19 22.65 -2.13 -6.76
CA ASN A 19 22.08 -2.43 -5.45
C ASN A 19 21.32 -1.22 -4.88
N LEU A 20 21.88 -0.01 -4.99
CA LEU A 20 21.23 1.23 -4.58
C LEU A 20 19.87 1.44 -5.28
N ILE A 21 19.85 1.30 -6.61
CA ILE A 21 18.63 1.42 -7.41
C ILE A 21 17.64 0.31 -7.02
N GLY A 22 18.12 -0.92 -6.86
CA GLY A 22 17.29 -2.04 -6.45
C GLY A 22 16.59 -1.80 -5.11
N PHE A 23 17.34 -1.39 -4.08
CA PHE A 23 16.76 -1.08 -2.77
C PHE A 23 15.84 0.14 -2.78
N TRP A 24 16.13 1.14 -3.62
CA TRP A 24 15.23 2.28 -3.81
C TRP A 24 13.88 1.85 -4.41
N ILE A 25 13.89 1.01 -5.45
CA ILE A 25 12.67 0.47 -6.05
C ILE A 25 11.93 -0.44 -5.06
N LEU A 26 12.64 -1.28 -4.30
CA LEU A 26 12.02 -2.13 -3.27
C LEU A 26 11.29 -1.30 -2.21
N GLY A 27 11.93 -0.23 -1.71
CA GLY A 27 11.29 0.69 -0.78
C GLY A 27 10.08 1.41 -1.39
N LEU A 28 10.19 1.83 -2.64
CA LEU A 28 9.09 2.48 -3.35
C LEU A 28 7.89 1.55 -3.50
N CYS A 29 8.08 0.35 -4.04
CA CYS A 29 6.99 -0.56 -4.33
C CYS A 29 6.36 -1.15 -3.06
N ASN A 30 7.15 -1.40 -2.01
CA ASN A 30 6.63 -1.90 -0.74
C ASN A 30 5.60 -0.96 -0.12
N ASN A 31 5.87 0.35 -0.17
CA ASN A 31 5.01 1.37 0.44
C ASN A 31 4.00 1.98 -0.54
N PHE A 32 4.06 1.61 -1.82
CA PHE A 32 3.15 2.14 -2.83
C PHE A 32 1.69 1.77 -2.55
N ALA A 33 1.43 0.50 -2.21
CA ALA A 33 0.08 0.02 -1.90
C ALA A 33 -0.54 0.79 -0.73
N TYR A 34 0.23 0.95 0.35
CA TYR A 34 -0.15 1.75 1.52
C TYR A 34 -0.55 3.18 1.13
N VAL A 35 0.31 3.90 0.40
CA VAL A 35 0.03 5.31 0.03
C VAL A 35 -1.22 5.43 -0.83
N ILE A 36 -1.42 4.50 -1.76
CA ILE A 36 -2.61 4.51 -2.62
C ILE A 36 -3.87 4.24 -1.81
N MET A 37 -3.85 3.28 -0.88
CA MET A 37 -4.99 2.99 -0.02
C MET A 37 -5.36 4.18 0.87
N LEU A 38 -4.35 4.85 1.44
CA LEU A 38 -4.56 6.09 2.19
C LEU A 38 -5.18 7.20 1.35
N SER A 39 -4.68 7.38 0.13
CA SER A 39 -5.17 8.40 -0.80
C SER A 39 -6.61 8.11 -1.25
N ALA A 40 -6.95 6.83 -1.40
CA ALA A 40 -8.28 6.39 -1.82
C ALA A 40 -9.28 6.26 -0.67
N ALA A 41 -8.84 6.17 0.59
CA ALA A 41 -9.69 5.86 1.74
C ALA A 41 -10.89 6.81 1.88
N HIS A 42 -10.66 8.11 1.71
CA HIS A 42 -11.72 9.13 1.82
C HIS A 42 -12.74 9.04 0.69
N ASP A 43 -12.27 8.82 -0.54
CA ASP A 43 -13.14 8.74 -1.72
C ASP A 43 -13.98 7.45 -1.71
N ILE A 44 -13.40 6.33 -1.26
CA ILE A 44 -14.10 5.05 -1.11
C ILE A 44 -15.20 5.15 -0.06
N LEU A 45 -14.93 5.77 1.09
CA LEU A 45 -15.91 5.94 2.16
C LEU A 45 -17.10 6.77 1.69
N LYS A 46 -16.86 7.94 1.09
CA LYS A 46 -17.93 8.80 0.55
C LYS A 46 -18.80 8.10 -0.48
N ASP A 47 -18.19 7.37 -1.41
CA ASP A 47 -18.89 6.62 -2.45
C ASP A 47 -19.77 5.49 -1.88
N GLN A 48 -19.42 4.94 -0.71
CA GLN A 48 -20.16 3.86 -0.06
C GLN A 48 -21.25 4.38 0.88
N GLU A 49 -20.95 5.40 1.69
CA GLU A 49 -21.93 6.12 2.51
C GLU A 49 -23.10 6.61 1.65
N GLN A 50 -22.81 7.28 0.53
CA GLN A 50 -23.85 7.80 -0.36
C GLN A 50 -24.75 6.69 -0.94
N LYS A 51 -24.22 5.48 -1.16
CA LYS A 51 -25.02 4.34 -1.66
C LYS A 51 -25.91 3.74 -0.58
N ASP A 52 -25.42 3.69 0.66
CA ASP A 52 -26.20 3.18 1.80
C ASP A 52 -27.36 4.13 2.14
N HIS A 53 -27.17 5.46 2.06
CA HIS A 53 -28.27 6.43 2.25
C HIS A 53 -29.32 6.39 1.12
N VAL A 54 -28.93 6.15 -0.13
CA VAL A 54 -29.87 6.03 -1.28
C VAL A 54 -30.67 4.72 -1.24
N GLY A 55 -30.13 3.66 -0.62
CA GLY A 55 -30.84 2.40 -0.44
C GLY A 55 -31.97 2.44 0.60
N SER A 56 -32.00 3.45 1.48
CA SER A 56 -32.95 3.53 2.60
C SER A 56 -34.21 4.37 2.34
N HIS A 57 -34.36 4.99 1.15
CA HIS A 57 -35.46 5.95 0.91
C HIS A 57 -36.60 5.44 -0.01
N ASN A 58 -36.90 4.14 -0.01
CA ASN A 58 -38.09 3.59 -0.66
C ASN A 58 -39.19 3.20 0.36
N THR A 59 -39.53 4.10 1.30
CA THR A 59 -40.73 3.94 2.13
C THR A 59 -41.70 5.10 1.93
N THR A 60 -42.83 4.74 1.33
CA THR A 60 -44.03 5.50 0.98
C THR A 60 -44.60 6.36 2.11
N THR A 61 -44.87 7.64 1.80
CA THR A 61 -45.85 8.60 2.37
C THR A 61 -46.27 8.48 3.86
N THR A 62 -45.87 9.44 4.70
CA THR A 62 -46.77 10.23 5.60
C THR A 62 -45.96 11.31 6.36
N PRO A 63 -46.45 12.56 6.50
CA PRO A 63 -45.73 13.59 7.25
C PRO A 63 -46.17 13.58 8.72
N ALA A 64 -45.24 13.33 9.64
CA ALA A 64 -45.38 13.64 11.06
C ALA A 64 -44.12 14.40 11.54
N PRO A 65 -44.24 15.39 12.43
CA PRO A 65 -43.14 16.27 12.79
C PRO A 65 -42.28 15.58 13.84
N VAL A 66 -41.05 15.21 13.49
CA VAL A 66 -40.10 14.59 14.42
C VAL A 66 -38.93 15.55 14.60
N ASN A 67 -38.71 15.92 15.86
CA ASN A 67 -37.64 16.82 16.31
C ASN A 67 -36.29 16.46 15.67
N GLU A 68 -35.72 17.44 14.98
CA GLU A 68 -34.44 17.38 14.29
C GLU A 68 -33.29 17.15 15.28
N SER A 69 -32.89 15.90 15.45
CA SER A 69 -31.52 15.55 15.84
C SER A 69 -30.89 14.80 14.66
N TYR A 70 -30.58 15.56 13.61
CA TYR A 70 -29.86 15.09 12.43
C TYR A 70 -28.37 15.00 12.77
N LEU A 71 -28.03 14.05 13.63
CA LEU A 71 -26.69 13.49 13.67
C LEU A 71 -26.81 12.11 13.02
N GLU A 72 -26.96 12.09 11.69
CA GLU A 72 -26.56 10.92 10.89
C GLU A 72 -25.04 10.81 11.01
N CYS A 73 -24.59 10.23 12.12
CA CYS A 73 -23.21 9.79 12.27
C CYS A 73 -23.00 8.63 11.31
N ASN A 74 -22.19 8.83 10.27
CA ASN A 74 -21.62 7.66 9.62
C ASN A 74 -20.82 6.87 10.67
N GLU A 75 -21.11 5.58 10.82
CA GLU A 75 -20.57 4.73 11.89
C GLU A 75 -19.05 4.49 11.76
N ILE A 76 -18.44 4.80 10.61
CA ILE A 76 -17.03 4.49 10.33
C ILE A 76 -16.29 5.75 9.87
N SER A 77 -15.55 6.36 10.80
CA SER A 77 -14.66 7.50 10.50
C SER A 77 -13.53 7.09 9.57
N THR A 78 -13.06 8.01 8.72
CA THR A 78 -11.79 7.90 7.96
C THR A 78 -10.63 7.44 8.86
N GLY A 79 -10.62 7.85 10.13
CA GLY A 79 -9.63 7.41 11.12
C GLY A 79 -9.63 5.90 11.40
N ALA A 80 -10.77 5.22 11.29
CA ALA A 80 -10.84 3.77 11.46
C ALA A 80 -10.13 3.03 10.32
N ILE A 81 -10.23 3.53 9.08
CA ILE A 81 -9.47 2.97 7.94
C ILE A 81 -7.98 3.21 8.12
N LEU A 82 -7.57 4.41 8.55
CA LEU A 82 -6.17 4.71 8.84
C LEU A 82 -5.60 3.78 9.94
N LEU A 83 -6.39 3.49 10.98
CA LEU A 83 -6.00 2.54 12.02
C LEU A 83 -5.92 1.11 11.49
N ALA A 84 -6.89 0.69 10.68
CA ALA A 84 -6.87 -0.61 10.02
C ALA A 84 -5.64 -0.77 9.11
N ASP A 85 -5.09 0.34 8.62
CA ASP A 85 -3.90 0.33 7.77
C ASP A 85 -2.57 0.22 8.55
N ILE A 86 -2.52 0.75 9.79
CA ILE A 86 -1.30 0.80 10.60
C ILE A 86 -1.21 -0.36 11.60
N LEU A 87 -2.32 -0.76 12.22
CA LEU A 87 -2.33 -1.76 13.29
C LEU A 87 -1.78 -3.14 12.85
N PRO A 88 -2.16 -3.70 11.68
CA PRO A 88 -1.64 -5.00 11.25
C PRO A 88 -0.13 -4.95 11.03
N THR A 89 0.35 -3.87 10.40
CA THR A 89 1.78 -3.61 10.17
C THR A 89 2.55 -3.56 11.49
N LEU A 90 2.00 -2.90 12.51
CA LEU A 90 2.62 -2.80 13.83
C LEU A 90 2.74 -4.18 14.50
N ILE A 91 1.68 -4.98 14.49
CA ILE A 91 1.69 -6.34 15.05
C ILE A 91 2.74 -7.21 14.36
N ILE A 92 2.84 -7.13 13.03
CA ILE A 92 3.84 -7.86 12.25
C ILE A 92 5.24 -7.41 12.63
N LYS A 93 5.49 -6.10 12.76
CA LYS A 93 6.82 -5.58 13.15
C LYS A 93 7.23 -6.01 14.56
N LEU A 94 6.30 -6.05 15.50
CA LEU A 94 6.55 -6.51 16.87
C LEU A 94 6.83 -8.02 16.94
N THR A 95 6.19 -8.80 16.08
CA THR A 95 6.36 -10.27 16.02
C THR A 95 7.47 -10.72 15.08
N ALA A 96 7.92 -9.86 14.15
CA ALA A 96 8.95 -10.11 13.16
C ALA A 96 10.21 -10.81 13.71
N PRO A 97 10.85 -10.37 14.81
CA PRO A 97 12.10 -11.00 15.28
C PRO A 97 11.97 -12.51 15.56
N PHE A 98 10.77 -13.00 15.89
CA PHE A 98 10.54 -14.43 16.15
C PHE A 98 10.36 -15.24 14.86
N PHE A 99 9.77 -14.66 13.82
CA PHE A 99 9.46 -15.35 12.56
C PHE A 99 10.52 -15.16 11.46
N ILE A 100 11.35 -14.10 11.56
CA ILE A 100 12.29 -13.72 10.50
C ILE A 100 13.50 -14.66 10.35
N LEU A 101 13.67 -15.59 11.27
CA LEU A 101 14.73 -16.62 11.18
C LEU A 101 14.22 -17.95 10.61
N HIS A 102 12.90 -18.22 10.67
CA HIS A 102 12.33 -19.54 10.33
C HIS A 102 11.82 -19.68 8.89
N LEU A 103 11.70 -18.59 8.13
CA LEU A 103 11.12 -18.58 6.78
C LEU A 103 12.15 -18.17 5.72
N SER A 104 12.12 -18.82 4.57
CA SER A 104 12.99 -18.45 3.45
C SER A 104 12.59 -17.10 2.84
N TYR A 105 13.58 -16.30 2.42
CA TYR A 105 13.36 -14.97 1.83
C TYR A 105 12.36 -14.97 0.66
N ARG A 106 12.48 -15.94 -0.25
CA ARG A 106 11.59 -16.09 -1.42
C ARG A 106 10.12 -16.24 -1.03
N ILE A 107 9.83 -17.01 0.00
CA ILE A 107 8.46 -17.25 0.47
C ILE A 107 7.88 -15.95 1.03
N ARG A 108 8.67 -15.18 1.78
CA ARG A 108 8.23 -13.90 2.36
C ARG A 108 7.88 -12.88 1.30
N VAL A 109 8.76 -12.71 0.31
CA VAL A 109 8.52 -11.79 -0.81
C VAL A 109 7.29 -12.22 -1.60
N LEU A 110 7.13 -13.52 -1.89
CA LEU A 110 5.94 -14.04 -2.56
C LEU A 110 4.66 -13.77 -1.77
N THR A 111 4.65 -14.03 -0.46
CA THR A 111 3.48 -13.74 0.39
C THR A 111 3.16 -12.25 0.43
N CYS A 112 4.17 -11.38 0.46
CA CYS A 112 3.99 -9.93 0.38
C CYS A 112 3.31 -9.53 -0.93
N VAL A 113 3.84 -9.97 -2.07
CA VAL A 113 3.28 -9.63 -3.39
C VAL A 113 1.86 -10.16 -3.56
N LEU A 114 1.57 -11.39 -3.09
CA LEU A 114 0.23 -11.97 -3.16
C LEU A 114 -0.79 -11.19 -2.32
N PHE A 115 -0.42 -10.79 -1.10
CA PHE A 115 -1.29 -9.96 -0.25
C PHE A 115 -1.49 -8.55 -0.83
N SER A 116 -0.46 -7.97 -1.44
CA SER A 116 -0.55 -6.69 -2.16
C SER A 116 -1.48 -6.79 -3.37
N LEU A 117 -1.38 -7.85 -4.17
CA LEU A 117 -2.27 -8.05 -5.30
C LEU A 117 -3.72 -8.26 -4.84
N ALA A 118 -3.91 -9.08 -3.80
CA ALA A 118 -5.22 -9.34 -3.23
C ALA A 118 -5.86 -8.06 -2.67
N SER A 119 -5.10 -7.18 -2.02
CA SER A 119 -5.63 -5.93 -1.47
C SER A 119 -6.22 -5.03 -2.55
N PHE A 120 -5.47 -4.74 -3.62
CA PHE A 120 -5.95 -3.91 -4.71
C PHE A 120 -7.19 -4.50 -5.39
N LEU A 121 -7.23 -5.82 -5.60
CA LEU A 121 -8.39 -6.49 -6.18
C LEU A 121 -9.62 -6.41 -5.27
N VAL A 122 -9.45 -6.71 -3.97
CA VAL A 122 -10.54 -6.67 -2.99
C VAL A 122 -11.13 -5.27 -2.87
N VAL A 123 -10.29 -4.23 -2.78
CA VAL A 123 -10.77 -2.84 -2.69
C VAL A 123 -11.40 -2.38 -4.00
N SER A 124 -10.85 -2.75 -5.16
CA SER A 124 -11.39 -2.35 -6.46
C SER A 124 -12.79 -2.91 -6.73
N TYR A 125 -13.04 -4.18 -6.36
CA TYR A 125 -14.35 -4.84 -6.50
C TYR A 125 -15.27 -4.65 -5.30
N SER A 126 -14.84 -3.91 -4.28
CA SER A 126 -15.59 -3.73 -3.04
C SER A 126 -16.97 -3.10 -3.28
N THR A 127 -18.01 -3.74 -2.75
CA THR A 127 -19.37 -3.23 -2.72
C THR A 127 -19.71 -2.57 -1.40
N GLY A 128 -19.17 -3.07 -0.27
CA GLY A 128 -19.41 -2.52 1.08
C GLY A 128 -18.14 -2.12 1.83
N ILE A 129 -18.28 -1.27 2.86
CA ILE A 129 -17.17 -0.68 3.63
C ILE A 129 -16.27 -1.74 4.26
N TRP A 130 -16.88 -2.80 4.81
CA TRP A 130 -16.16 -3.92 5.42
C TRP A 130 -15.24 -4.65 4.44
N MET A 131 -15.66 -4.78 3.18
CA MET A 131 -14.83 -5.40 2.13
C MET A 131 -13.63 -4.51 1.79
N SER A 132 -13.84 -3.18 1.76
CA SER A 132 -12.76 -2.20 1.58
C SER A 132 -11.75 -2.28 2.73
N ILE A 133 -12.21 -2.38 3.98
CA ILE A 133 -11.35 -2.52 5.17
C ILE A 133 -10.52 -3.81 5.11
N ILE A 134 -11.11 -4.93 4.70
CA ILE A 134 -10.38 -6.19 4.53
C ILE A 134 -9.24 -6.01 3.52
N GLY A 135 -9.53 -5.35 2.39
CA GLY A 135 -8.51 -5.04 1.40
C GLY A 135 -7.39 -4.14 1.96
N VAL A 136 -7.73 -3.11 2.73
CA VAL A 136 -6.74 -2.26 3.43
C VAL A 136 -5.87 -3.08 4.37
N VAL A 137 -6.46 -3.93 5.22
CA VAL A 137 -5.71 -4.81 6.13
C VAL A 137 -4.77 -5.74 5.37
N CYS A 138 -5.18 -6.28 4.22
CA CYS A 138 -4.31 -7.07 3.34
C CYS A 138 -3.11 -6.25 2.83
N ALA A 139 -3.32 -4.98 2.47
CA ALA A 139 -2.23 -4.10 2.06
C ALA A 139 -1.24 -3.85 3.20
N SER A 140 -1.74 -3.66 4.42
CA SER A 140 -0.93 -3.47 5.63
C SER A 140 -0.10 -4.71 5.97
N ILE A 141 -0.70 -5.90 5.87
CA ILE A 141 0.01 -7.16 6.08
C ILE A 141 1.15 -7.32 5.07
N SER A 142 0.87 -7.03 3.80
CA SER A 142 1.91 -7.00 2.75
C SER A 142 3.02 -6.01 3.12
N GLY A 143 2.68 -4.75 3.40
CA GLY A 143 3.66 -3.70 3.70
C GLY A 143 4.56 -4.05 4.89
N GLY A 144 3.97 -4.58 5.98
CA GLY A 144 4.72 -5.00 7.17
C GLY A 144 5.64 -6.19 6.93
N LEU A 145 5.17 -7.22 6.21
CA LEU A 145 5.99 -8.38 5.84
C LEU A 145 7.12 -7.99 4.88
N GLY A 146 6.84 -7.13 3.91
CA GLY A 146 7.84 -6.68 2.96
C GLY A 146 8.89 -5.78 3.60
N GLU A 147 8.51 -4.81 4.45
CA GLU A 147 9.46 -3.96 5.17
C GLU A 147 10.45 -4.79 5.98
N THR A 148 9.93 -5.70 6.81
CA THR A 148 10.78 -6.56 7.66
C THR A 148 11.70 -7.43 6.81
N THR A 149 11.21 -7.97 5.70
CA THR A 149 11.96 -8.80 4.77
C THR A 149 13.06 -8.05 4.04
N TYR A 150 12.77 -6.87 3.47
CA TYR A 150 13.74 -6.05 2.76
C TYR A 150 14.76 -5.42 3.71
N PHE A 151 14.35 -5.04 4.91
CA PHE A 151 15.27 -4.52 5.91
C PHE A 151 16.24 -5.62 6.39
N ALA A 152 15.76 -6.83 6.64
CA ALA A 152 16.63 -7.98 6.94
C ALA A 152 17.60 -8.27 5.79
N PHE A 153 17.14 -8.16 4.54
CA PHE A 153 17.98 -8.35 3.35
C PHE A 153 19.05 -7.26 3.18
N SER A 154 18.77 -6.03 3.61
CA SER A 154 19.73 -4.91 3.53
C SER A 154 21.02 -5.18 4.32
N SER A 155 20.99 -6.05 5.33
CA SER A 155 22.17 -6.43 6.13
C SER A 155 23.28 -7.14 5.33
N PHE A 156 22.95 -7.72 4.18
CA PHE A 156 23.91 -8.37 3.28
C PHE A 156 24.59 -7.41 2.29
N PHE A 157 24.23 -6.12 2.31
CA PHE A 157 24.71 -5.12 1.37
C PHE A 157 25.36 -3.91 2.08
N GLU A 158 25.96 -3.03 1.28
CA GLU A 158 26.59 -1.79 1.74
C GLU A 158 25.59 -0.88 2.48
N LYS A 159 26.04 -0.18 3.54
CA LYS A 159 25.17 0.63 4.41
C LYS A 159 24.32 1.68 3.67
N ASN A 160 24.79 2.16 2.51
CA ASN A 160 24.07 3.12 1.68
C ASN A 160 22.77 2.57 1.07
N VAL A 161 22.57 1.25 1.05
CA VAL A 161 21.31 0.67 0.56
C VAL A 161 20.14 0.97 1.49
N ILE A 162 20.39 1.17 2.79
CA ILE A 162 19.35 1.49 3.78
C ILE A 162 18.83 2.91 3.55
N SER A 163 19.73 3.86 3.25
CA SER A 163 19.33 5.22 2.91
C SER A 163 18.61 5.27 1.57
N ALA A 164 19.03 4.47 0.57
CA ALA A 164 18.32 4.35 -0.69
C ALA A 164 16.91 3.75 -0.51
N TYR A 165 16.77 2.69 0.30
CA TYR A 165 15.47 2.11 0.66
C TYR A 165 14.56 3.15 1.33
N SER A 166 15.07 3.87 2.34
CA SER A 166 14.35 4.93 3.04
C SER A 166 13.97 6.10 2.10
N SER A 167 14.84 6.46 1.16
CA SER A 167 14.50 7.45 0.13
C SER A 167 13.39 6.95 -0.81
N GLY A 168 13.41 5.66 -1.17
CA GLY A 168 12.38 5.02 -1.98
C GLY A 168 11.01 5.03 -1.31
N THR A 169 10.95 4.76 0.00
CA THR A 169 9.70 4.83 0.76
C THR A 169 9.13 6.25 0.83
N GLY A 170 9.98 7.27 1.00
CA GLY A 170 9.58 8.67 0.87
C GLY A 170 9.07 9.01 -0.53
N GLY A 171 9.74 8.49 -1.56
CA GLY A 171 9.32 8.58 -2.95
C GLY A 171 7.94 7.96 -3.19
N ALA A 172 7.63 6.82 -2.57
CA ALA A 172 6.31 6.19 -2.67
C ALA A 172 5.18 7.13 -2.24
N GLY A 173 5.40 7.95 -1.22
CA GLY A 173 4.45 8.98 -0.78
C GLY A 173 4.13 9.98 -1.89
N ILE A 174 5.17 10.53 -2.51
CA ILE A 174 5.05 11.51 -3.59
C ILE A 174 4.44 10.87 -4.83
N PHE A 175 5.04 9.78 -5.33
CA PHE A 175 4.59 9.12 -6.55
C PHE A 175 3.20 8.51 -6.39
N GLY A 176 2.89 7.90 -5.25
CA GLY A 176 1.58 7.31 -4.98
C GLY A 176 0.48 8.38 -4.95
N ALA A 177 0.68 9.46 -4.18
CA ALA A 177 -0.30 10.54 -4.09
C ALA A 177 -0.48 11.24 -5.45
N LEU A 178 0.61 11.57 -6.16
CA LEU A 178 0.55 12.20 -7.48
C LEU A 178 -0.10 11.30 -8.53
N SER A 179 0.20 10.01 -8.50
CA SER A 179 -0.40 9.05 -9.44
C SER A 179 -1.90 8.91 -9.19
N TYR A 180 -2.32 8.78 -7.93
CA TYR A 180 -3.74 8.71 -7.58
C TYR A 180 -4.46 10.00 -7.94
N ALA A 181 -3.95 11.16 -7.49
CA ALA A 181 -4.54 12.47 -7.76
C ALA A 181 -4.57 12.81 -9.26
N GLY A 182 -3.53 12.43 -10.01
CA GLY A 182 -3.47 12.63 -11.45
C GLY A 182 -4.53 11.82 -12.19
N LEU A 183 -4.73 10.55 -11.81
CA LEU A 183 -5.77 9.71 -12.42
C LEU A 183 -7.18 10.15 -12.03
N THR A 184 -7.41 10.54 -10.78
CA THR A 184 -8.73 11.05 -10.36
C THR A 184 -9.05 12.41 -10.99
N SER A 185 -8.05 13.30 -11.13
CA SER A 185 -8.21 14.59 -11.83
C SER A 185 -8.46 14.42 -13.34
N ALA A 186 -8.02 13.32 -13.93
CA ALA A 186 -8.34 12.94 -15.31
C ALA A 186 -9.77 12.36 -15.47
N GLY A 187 -10.56 12.32 -14.40
CA GLY A 187 -11.96 11.87 -14.41
C GLY A 187 -12.16 10.37 -14.20
N LEU A 188 -11.11 9.63 -13.80
CA LEU A 188 -11.28 8.21 -13.45
C LEU A 188 -11.88 8.08 -12.05
N SER A 189 -12.89 7.21 -11.93
CA SER A 189 -13.44 6.81 -10.62
C SER A 189 -12.36 6.12 -9.78
N PRO A 190 -12.31 6.33 -8.45
CA PRO A 190 -11.35 5.72 -7.52
C PRO A 190 -11.15 4.21 -7.74
N ARG A 191 -12.23 3.47 -8.01
CA ARG A 191 -12.20 2.02 -8.24
C ARG A 191 -11.43 1.63 -9.51
N LYS A 192 -11.58 2.43 -10.58
CA LYS A 192 -10.85 2.25 -11.85
C LYS A 192 -9.39 2.65 -11.68
N THR A 193 -9.12 3.70 -10.92
CA THR A 193 -7.76 4.13 -10.57
C THR A 193 -7.00 3.03 -9.83
N LEU A 194 -7.61 2.38 -8.84
CA LEU A 194 -7.02 1.25 -8.13
C LEU A 194 -6.71 0.05 -9.04
N LEU A 195 -7.61 -0.22 -10.00
CA LEU A 195 -7.41 -1.29 -10.98
C LEU A 195 -6.21 -1.03 -11.89
N VAL A 196 -6.03 0.22 -12.35
CA VAL A 196 -4.85 0.62 -13.13
C VAL A 196 -3.58 0.55 -12.28
N MET A 197 -3.65 0.95 -11.01
CA MET A 197 -2.50 0.93 -10.09
C MET A 197 -2.09 -0.50 -9.68
N THR A 198 -2.92 -1.51 -9.94
CA THR A 198 -2.60 -2.94 -9.74
C THR A 198 -1.42 -3.40 -10.62
N ILE A 199 -1.07 -2.65 -11.67
CA ILE A 199 0.10 -2.92 -12.52
C ILE A 199 1.41 -2.86 -11.70
N ILE A 200 1.50 -2.01 -10.67
CA ILE A 200 2.73 -1.85 -9.88
C ILE A 200 3.09 -3.10 -9.07
N PRO A 201 2.19 -3.68 -8.26
CA PRO A 201 2.48 -4.95 -7.59
C PRO A 201 2.65 -6.11 -8.57
N ALA A 202 1.98 -6.10 -9.73
CA ALA A 202 2.22 -7.09 -10.78
C ALA A 202 3.63 -6.97 -11.40
N LEU A 203 4.16 -5.76 -11.54
CA LEU A 203 5.53 -5.52 -11.99
C LEU A 203 6.58 -6.02 -10.97
N MET A 204 6.27 -5.99 -9.67
CA MET A 204 7.13 -6.63 -8.66
C MET A 204 7.25 -8.14 -8.86
N PHE A 205 6.28 -8.80 -9.51
CA PHE A 205 6.32 -10.25 -9.75
C PHE A 205 7.26 -10.67 -10.89
N ILE A 206 7.60 -9.74 -11.80
CA ILE A 206 8.33 -10.07 -13.05
C ILE A 206 9.87 -10.13 -12.84
N ARG A 207 10.39 -9.95 -11.62
CA ARG A 207 11.82 -10.10 -11.33
C ARG A 207 12.14 -10.89 -10.07
#